data_AF-A0A177CY81-F1
#
_entry.id   AF-A0A177CY81-F1
#
_cell.length_a   1.000
_cell.length_b   1.000
_cell.length_c   1.000
_cell.angle_alpha   90.00
_cell.angle_beta   90.00
_cell.angle_gamma   90.00
#
_symmetry.space_group_name_H-M   'P 1'
#
loop_
_entity.id
_entity.type
_entity.pdbx_description
1 polymer ?
#
loop_
_entity_poly.entity_id
_entity_poly.type
_entity_poly.pdbx_seq_one_letter_code
_entity_poly.pdbx_strand_id
1 'polypeptide(L)'
;MDDFNSETDSDYTSYWRDWFISSRGNEYFCEIDEEYLTDRFNLTGLNTEVQYYQYALDLVTDVFDFDCDDDMREQIEKSARHLYGLVHARYIVTTRGLAKMLEKFKKSDFGKCPRVMCDSQPLLPMGQSDIANSSPVKLYCARCEDLYNPKSSRHAIIDGAYFGTSFHNILFQVYPNMLPPKTQRRYEPRVFGFKVHSAAALARWQADEREKLKDRLRGARIESGFEEEEEEADEEEEDEEMEGDGFEGAAVQQ
;
A
#
# COMPACT_ATOMS: atom_id res chain seq x y z
N MET A 1 -48.58 4.81 29.35
CA MET A 1 -47.13 5.09 29.23
C MET A 1 -46.61 3.81 28.62
N ASP A 2 -46.66 3.72 27.30
CA ASP A 2 -46.56 2.44 26.61
C ASP A 2 -45.70 2.64 25.36
N ASP A 3 -44.67 1.80 25.32
CA ASP A 3 -43.86 1.35 24.20
C ASP A 3 -42.99 2.38 23.47
N PHE A 4 -41.81 2.55 24.07
CA PHE A 4 -40.58 2.93 23.40
C PHE A 4 -40.26 1.87 22.32
N ASN A 5 -40.70 2.13 21.09
CA ASN A 5 -40.30 1.36 19.92
C ASN A 5 -38.80 1.61 19.67
N SER A 6 -37.96 0.83 20.34
CA SER A 6 -36.55 0.68 19.97
C SER A 6 -36.51 -0.14 18.69
N GLU A 7 -36.69 0.54 17.55
CA GLU A 7 -36.30 0.01 16.25
C GLU A 7 -34.83 -0.35 16.33
N THR A 8 -34.62 -1.65 16.53
CA THR A 8 -33.31 -2.26 16.61
C THR A 8 -32.88 -2.40 15.16
N ASP A 9 -31.99 -1.48 14.75
CA ASP A 9 -31.37 -1.37 13.43
C ASP A 9 -30.40 -2.55 13.19
N SER A 10 -30.93 -3.77 13.07
CA SER A 10 -30.10 -4.99 13.07
C SER A 10 -30.52 -6.11 12.11
N ASP A 11 -31.30 -5.85 11.05
CA ASP A 11 -31.72 -6.91 10.11
C ASP A 11 -31.51 -6.58 8.61
N TYR A 12 -30.73 -5.54 8.26
CA TYR A 12 -30.45 -5.17 6.86
C TYR A 12 -28.97 -5.38 6.48
N THR A 13 -28.45 -6.58 6.72
CA THR A 13 -27.19 -7.01 6.07
C THR A 13 -27.49 -7.34 4.61
N SER A 14 -27.07 -6.47 3.70
CA SER A 14 -27.20 -6.70 2.25
C SER A 14 -26.43 -7.94 1.82
N TYR A 15 -27.17 -8.96 1.40
CA TYR A 15 -26.67 -10.28 1.09
C TYR A 15 -25.61 -10.23 -0.01
N TRP A 16 -25.80 -9.41 -1.05
CA TRP A 16 -24.84 -9.32 -2.14
C TRP A 16 -23.53 -8.66 -1.73
N ARG A 17 -23.56 -7.55 -0.98
CA ARG A 17 -22.34 -6.83 -0.56
C ARG A 17 -21.48 -7.69 0.36
N ASP A 18 -22.09 -8.32 1.35
CA ASP A 18 -21.40 -9.20 2.29
C ASP A 18 -20.83 -10.44 1.60
N TRP A 19 -21.61 -11.04 0.69
CA TRP A 19 -21.14 -12.14 -0.15
C TRP A 19 -19.95 -11.71 -1.02
N PHE A 20 -20.01 -10.52 -1.63
CA PHE A 20 -18.94 -10.02 -2.50
C PHE A 20 -17.64 -9.80 -1.71
N ILE A 21 -17.71 -9.17 -0.53
CA ILE A 21 -16.51 -8.86 0.28
C ILE A 21 -15.93 -10.13 0.91
N SER A 22 -16.77 -11.08 1.32
CA SER A 22 -16.33 -12.37 1.86
C SER A 22 -15.84 -13.34 0.79
N SER A 23 -16.11 -13.07 -0.50
CA SER A 23 -15.65 -13.88 -1.60
C SER A 23 -14.12 -13.91 -1.71
N ARG A 24 -13.59 -15.10 -2.01
CA ARG A 24 -12.15 -15.33 -2.15
C ARG A 24 -11.56 -14.42 -3.24
N GLY A 25 -10.57 -13.63 -2.89
CA GLY A 25 -9.93 -12.66 -3.80
C GLY A 25 -10.37 -11.22 -3.55
N ASN A 26 -11.42 -10.96 -2.77
CA ASN A 26 -11.94 -9.63 -2.51
C ASN A 26 -11.55 -9.07 -1.13
N GLU A 27 -10.52 -9.64 -0.50
CA GLU A 27 -10.10 -9.28 0.85
C GLU A 27 -9.62 -7.81 0.98
N TYR A 28 -9.31 -7.15 -0.14
CA TYR A 28 -8.88 -5.76 -0.19
C TYR A 28 -10.04 -4.75 -0.20
N PHE A 29 -11.25 -5.18 -0.56
CA PHE A 29 -12.40 -4.28 -0.55
C PHE A 29 -12.84 -3.97 0.89
N CYS A 30 -13.37 -2.77 1.09
CA CYS A 30 -14.18 -2.45 2.26
C CYS A 30 -15.65 -2.37 1.88
N GLU A 31 -16.51 -2.51 2.89
CA GLU A 31 -17.94 -2.37 2.69
C GLU A 31 -18.32 -0.91 2.43
N ILE A 32 -18.98 -0.67 1.29
CA ILE A 32 -19.57 0.62 0.94
C ILE A 32 -20.90 0.76 1.66
N ASP A 33 -21.11 1.90 2.33
CA ASP A 33 -22.37 2.21 3.01
C ASP A 33 -23.53 2.26 2.02
N GLU A 34 -24.69 1.75 2.42
CA GLU A 34 -25.90 1.77 1.58
C GLU A 34 -26.36 3.19 1.23
N GLU A 35 -26.23 4.13 2.17
CA GLU A 35 -26.49 5.56 1.95
C GLU A 35 -25.64 6.12 0.81
N TYR A 36 -24.41 5.63 0.64
CA TYR A 36 -23.52 6.09 -0.43
C TYR A 36 -23.94 5.55 -1.80
N LEU A 37 -24.42 4.30 -1.84
CA LEU A 37 -24.90 3.63 -3.05
C LEU A 37 -26.27 4.14 -3.51
N THR A 38 -27.12 4.58 -2.59
CA THR A 38 -28.47 5.10 -2.90
C THR A 38 -28.44 6.56 -3.37
N ASP A 39 -27.40 7.33 -3.02
CA ASP A 39 -27.21 8.69 -3.51
C ASP A 39 -26.69 8.73 -4.95
N ARG A 40 -27.58 9.14 -5.86
CA ARG A 40 -27.30 9.27 -7.30
C ARG A 40 -26.15 10.21 -7.62
N PHE A 41 -25.88 11.21 -6.77
CA PHE A 41 -24.79 12.16 -7.02
C PHE A 41 -23.43 11.46 -7.02
N ASN A 42 -23.21 10.52 -6.10
CA ASN A 42 -21.96 9.76 -5.99
C ASN A 42 -21.71 8.84 -7.19
N LEU A 43 -22.78 8.42 -7.87
CA LEU A 43 -22.75 7.49 -9.01
C LEU A 43 -22.69 8.19 -10.37
N THR A 44 -22.63 9.52 -10.40
CA THR A 44 -22.65 10.31 -11.64
C THR A 44 -21.57 9.84 -12.64
N GLY A 45 -21.96 9.60 -13.89
CA GLY A 45 -21.08 9.18 -14.99
C GLY A 45 -20.81 7.68 -15.08
N LEU A 46 -21.11 6.88 -14.05
CA LEU A 46 -20.87 5.42 -14.10
C LEU A 46 -21.83 4.70 -15.05
N ASN A 47 -22.98 5.30 -15.34
CA ASN A 47 -23.95 4.78 -16.28
C ASN A 47 -23.43 4.68 -17.72
N THR A 48 -22.38 5.44 -18.09
CA THR A 48 -21.75 5.33 -19.42
C THR A 48 -20.62 4.31 -19.46
N GLU A 49 -20.08 3.93 -18.30
CA GLU A 49 -18.97 2.98 -18.20
C GLU A 49 -19.46 1.54 -17.98
N VAL A 50 -20.58 1.37 -17.28
CA VAL A 50 -21.12 0.07 -16.88
C VAL A 50 -22.29 -0.36 -17.78
N GLN A 51 -22.17 -1.55 -18.36
CA GLN A 51 -23.27 -2.19 -19.11
C GLN A 51 -24.36 -2.67 -18.14
N TYR A 52 -25.63 -2.63 -18.53
CA TYR A 52 -26.75 -3.03 -17.67
C TYR A 52 -26.78 -2.29 -16.32
N TYR A 53 -26.35 -1.03 -16.31
CA TYR A 53 -26.15 -0.23 -15.08
C TYR A 53 -27.30 -0.32 -14.07
N GLN A 54 -28.56 -0.19 -14.51
CA GLN A 54 -29.70 -0.24 -13.61
C GLN A 54 -29.83 -1.62 -12.94
N TYR A 55 -29.78 -2.69 -13.72
CA TYR A 55 -29.83 -4.06 -13.19
C TYR A 55 -28.64 -4.38 -12.28
N ALA A 56 -27.45 -3.89 -12.63
CA ALA A 56 -26.26 -4.04 -11.81
C ALA A 56 -26.40 -3.30 -10.47
N LEU A 57 -26.96 -2.09 -10.47
CA LEU A 57 -27.23 -1.33 -9.24
C LEU A 57 -28.28 -2.02 -8.39
N ASP A 58 -29.40 -2.44 -8.99
CA ASP A 58 -30.48 -3.14 -8.29
C ASP A 58 -29.97 -4.43 -7.63
N LEU A 59 -29.03 -5.14 -8.27
CA LEU A 59 -28.39 -6.32 -7.71
C LEU A 59 -27.49 -5.99 -6.52
N VAL A 60 -26.68 -4.93 -6.61
CA VAL A 60 -25.78 -4.49 -5.51
C VAL A 60 -26.58 -3.98 -4.31
N THR A 61 -27.79 -3.47 -4.52
CA THR A 61 -28.69 -3.00 -3.46
C THR A 61 -29.73 -4.02 -3.01
N ASP A 62 -29.64 -5.28 -3.46
CA ASP A 62 -30.59 -6.37 -3.16
C ASP A 62 -32.07 -6.05 -3.51
N VAL A 63 -32.32 -5.19 -4.52
CA VAL A 63 -33.65 -4.86 -5.07
C VAL A 63 -33.91 -5.59 -6.40
N PHE A 64 -32.99 -6.47 -6.82
CA PHE A 64 -33.09 -7.18 -8.09
C PHE A 64 -34.19 -8.26 -8.07
N ASP A 65 -35.26 -8.01 -8.82
CA ASP A 65 -36.44 -8.88 -8.95
C ASP A 65 -36.64 -9.44 -10.37
N PHE A 66 -35.68 -9.20 -11.27
CA PHE A 66 -35.79 -9.55 -12.68
C PHE A 66 -35.42 -11.02 -12.95
N ASP A 67 -36.40 -11.80 -13.40
CA ASP A 67 -36.20 -13.18 -13.84
C ASP A 67 -35.62 -13.19 -15.26
N CYS A 68 -34.39 -13.69 -15.40
CA CYS A 68 -33.64 -13.73 -16.65
C CYS A 68 -32.91 -15.05 -16.80
N ASP A 69 -32.61 -15.40 -18.05
CA ASP A 69 -31.84 -16.60 -18.38
C ASP A 69 -30.45 -16.54 -17.71
N ASP A 70 -29.88 -17.72 -17.42
CA ASP A 70 -28.62 -17.85 -16.68
C ASP A 70 -27.46 -17.07 -17.32
N ASP A 71 -27.37 -17.04 -18.65
CA ASP A 71 -26.34 -16.30 -19.39
C ASP A 71 -26.46 -14.78 -19.17
N MET A 72 -27.69 -14.25 -19.13
CA MET A 72 -27.93 -12.82 -18.89
C MET A 72 -27.64 -12.46 -17.44
N ARG A 73 -28.00 -13.35 -16.50
CA ARG A 73 -27.70 -13.18 -15.08
C ARG A 73 -26.20 -13.11 -14.84
N GLU A 74 -25.39 -13.96 -15.48
CA GLU A 74 -23.93 -13.92 -15.37
C GLU A 74 -23.35 -12.58 -15.88
N GLN A 75 -23.90 -12.04 -16.97
CA GLN A 75 -23.50 -10.73 -17.49
C GLN A 75 -23.83 -9.59 -16.52
N ILE A 76 -25.04 -9.61 -15.94
CA ILE A 76 -25.46 -8.62 -14.93
C ILE A 76 -24.55 -8.71 -13.70
N GLU A 77 -24.24 -9.91 -13.22
CA GLU A 77 -23.30 -10.10 -12.10
C GLU A 77 -21.91 -9.55 -12.41
N LYS A 78 -21.41 -9.76 -13.63
CA LYS A 78 -20.11 -9.20 -14.05
C LYS A 78 -20.15 -7.67 -14.04
N SER A 79 -21.23 -7.07 -14.54
CA SER A 79 -21.45 -5.63 -14.47
C SER A 79 -21.60 -5.11 -13.05
N ALA A 80 -22.25 -5.86 -12.15
CA ALA A 80 -22.41 -5.51 -10.74
C ALA A 80 -21.06 -5.49 -10.01
N ARG A 81 -20.21 -6.51 -10.22
CA ARG A 81 -18.83 -6.51 -9.68
C ARG A 81 -18.02 -5.33 -10.20
N HIS A 82 -18.17 -5.01 -11.49
CA HIS A 82 -17.49 -3.87 -12.10
C HIS A 82 -17.97 -2.52 -11.53
N LEU A 83 -19.28 -2.33 -11.43
CA LEU A 83 -19.91 -1.15 -10.82
C LEU A 83 -19.44 -0.98 -9.38
N TYR A 84 -19.53 -2.03 -8.57
CA TYR A 84 -19.10 -1.98 -7.17
C TYR A 84 -17.65 -1.57 -7.03
N GLY A 85 -16.77 -2.09 -7.89
CA GLY A 85 -15.36 -1.70 -7.93
C GLY A 85 -15.15 -0.21 -8.27
N LEU A 86 -15.86 0.33 -9.26
CA LEU A 86 -15.76 1.75 -9.61
C LEU A 86 -16.31 2.67 -8.51
N VAL A 87 -17.41 2.27 -7.85
CA VAL A 87 -17.95 3.01 -6.70
C VAL A 87 -16.99 2.92 -5.52
N HIS A 88 -16.36 1.77 -5.29
CA HIS A 88 -15.38 1.58 -4.22
C HIS A 88 -14.21 2.56 -4.36
N ALA A 89 -13.69 2.78 -5.57
CA ALA A 89 -12.61 3.75 -5.82
C ALA A 89 -12.97 5.17 -5.37
N ARG A 90 -14.24 5.58 -5.58
CA ARG A 90 -14.76 6.88 -5.13
C ARG A 90 -15.00 6.89 -3.63
N TYR A 91 -15.53 5.80 -3.09
CA TYR A 91 -15.90 5.67 -1.68
C TYR A 91 -14.68 5.73 -0.75
N ILE A 92 -13.59 5.03 -1.07
CA ILE A 92 -12.42 4.93 -0.19
C ILE A 92 -11.63 6.25 -0.03
N VAL A 93 -11.97 7.27 -0.82
CA VAL A 93 -11.43 8.63 -0.70
C VAL A 93 -12.28 9.50 0.24
N THR A 94 -13.49 9.08 0.57
CA THR A 94 -14.36 9.76 1.54
C THR A 94 -13.88 9.53 2.98
N THR A 95 -14.31 10.39 3.91
CA THR A 95 -13.96 10.23 5.34
C THR A 95 -14.40 8.89 5.92
N ARG A 96 -15.60 8.39 5.56
CA ARG A 96 -16.11 7.09 6.00
C ARG A 96 -15.32 5.92 5.39
N GLY A 97 -15.07 5.96 4.09
CA GLY A 97 -14.30 4.93 3.39
C GLY A 97 -12.84 4.86 3.86
N LEU A 98 -12.20 6.00 4.08
CA LEU A 98 -10.85 6.09 4.63
C LEU A 98 -10.75 5.45 6.02
N ALA A 99 -11.74 5.67 6.90
CA ALA A 99 -11.77 5.06 8.22
C ALA A 99 -11.86 3.53 8.14
N LYS A 100 -12.74 2.97 7.30
CA LYS A 100 -12.84 1.52 7.08
C LYS A 100 -11.55 0.91 6.52
N MET A 101 -10.93 1.58 5.54
CA MET A 101 -9.66 1.12 4.98
C MET A 101 -8.50 1.22 5.97
N LEU A 102 -8.51 2.24 6.84
CA LEU A 102 -7.51 2.39 7.90
C LEU A 102 -7.57 1.24 8.90
N GLU A 103 -8.76 0.75 9.25
CA GLU A 103 -8.90 -0.43 10.12
C GLU A 103 -8.27 -1.68 9.49
N LYS A 104 -8.53 -1.90 8.20
CA LYS A 104 -7.91 -3.00 7.43
C LYS A 104 -6.39 -2.85 7.33
N PHE A 105 -5.90 -1.62 7.18
CA PHE A 105 -4.47 -1.31 7.17
C PHE A 105 -3.81 -1.66 8.51
N LYS A 106 -4.42 -1.29 9.64
CA LYS A 106 -3.93 -1.64 10.98
C LYS A 106 -3.88 -3.15 11.21
N LYS A 107 -4.84 -3.90 10.66
CA LYS A 107 -4.88 -5.37 10.70
C LYS A 107 -3.91 -6.04 9.73
N SER A 108 -3.27 -5.27 8.83
CA SER A 108 -2.41 -5.77 7.75
C SER A 108 -3.14 -6.68 6.74
N ASP A 109 -4.44 -6.45 6.51
CA ASP A 109 -5.25 -7.26 5.58
C ASP A 109 -4.72 -7.22 4.15
N PHE A 110 -4.12 -6.10 3.76
CA PHE A 110 -3.57 -5.89 2.42
C PHE A 110 -2.25 -6.65 2.19
N GLY A 111 -1.64 -7.15 3.26
CA GLY A 111 -0.33 -7.76 3.26
C GLY A 111 0.77 -6.83 3.76
N LYS A 112 2.00 -7.32 3.65
CA LYS A 112 3.20 -6.71 4.22
C LYS A 112 4.28 -6.56 3.16
N CYS A 113 5.10 -5.54 3.32
CA CYS A 113 6.17 -5.23 2.38
C CYS A 113 7.12 -6.42 2.20
N PRO A 114 7.41 -6.86 0.96
CA PRO A 114 8.33 -7.96 0.71
C PRO A 114 9.80 -7.56 0.92
N ARG A 115 10.11 -6.25 0.97
CA ARG A 115 11.46 -5.77 1.25
C ARG A 115 11.83 -6.06 2.70
N VAL A 116 12.91 -6.81 2.91
CA VAL A 116 13.39 -7.22 4.23
C VAL A 116 13.65 -6.02 5.14
N MET A 117 14.29 -4.97 4.60
CA MET A 117 14.61 -3.74 5.34
C MET A 117 13.38 -2.87 5.66
N CYS A 118 12.17 -3.30 5.32
CA CYS A 118 10.94 -2.62 5.70
C CYS A 118 10.24 -3.25 6.92
N ASP A 119 10.87 -4.23 7.58
CA ASP A 119 10.38 -4.82 8.84
C ASP A 119 8.91 -5.20 8.82
N SER A 120 8.46 -5.83 7.72
CA SER A 120 7.07 -6.29 7.59
C SER A 120 6.02 -5.16 7.64
N GLN A 121 6.37 -3.94 7.20
CA GLN A 121 5.47 -2.79 7.09
C GLN A 121 4.15 -3.16 6.35
N PRO A 122 2.96 -2.84 6.92
CA PRO A 122 1.69 -2.98 6.24
C PRO A 122 1.62 -2.18 4.93
N LEU A 123 0.97 -2.76 3.92
CA LEU A 123 0.82 -2.18 2.60
C LEU A 123 -0.59 -1.58 2.40
N LEU A 124 -0.75 -0.73 1.38
CA LEU A 124 -2.05 -0.24 0.92
C LEU A 124 -2.29 -0.61 -0.53
N PRO A 125 -3.51 -0.98 -0.93
CA PRO A 125 -3.84 -1.21 -2.32
C PRO A 125 -3.91 0.12 -3.08
N MET A 126 -3.51 0.10 -4.35
CA MET A 126 -3.66 1.24 -5.27
C MET A 126 -3.66 0.77 -6.73
N GLY A 127 -4.20 1.60 -7.63
CA GLY A 127 -4.16 1.37 -9.08
C GLY A 127 -3.16 2.28 -9.79
N GLN A 128 -2.40 1.76 -10.75
CA GLN A 128 -1.49 2.60 -11.55
C GLN A 128 -2.23 3.53 -12.52
N SER A 129 -3.50 3.21 -12.81
CA SER A 129 -4.39 3.99 -13.65
C SER A 129 -5.79 3.96 -13.03
N ASP A 130 -6.54 5.06 -13.20
CA ASP A 130 -7.96 5.14 -12.85
C ASP A 130 -8.86 4.59 -13.96
N ILE A 131 -8.29 4.23 -15.12
CA ILE A 131 -9.00 3.63 -16.25
C ILE A 131 -9.11 2.11 -16.03
N ALA A 132 -10.33 1.60 -16.02
CA ALA A 132 -10.61 0.18 -15.88
C ALA A 132 -9.95 -0.69 -16.96
N ASN A 133 -9.60 -1.92 -16.59
CA ASN A 133 -8.91 -2.94 -17.37
C ASN A 133 -7.51 -2.55 -17.87
N SER A 134 -6.93 -1.45 -17.35
CA SER A 134 -5.57 -1.02 -17.73
C SER A 134 -4.48 -1.81 -17.01
N SER A 135 -4.60 -1.96 -15.69
CA SER A 135 -3.58 -2.61 -14.86
C SER A 135 -4.20 -3.21 -13.61
N PRO A 136 -3.74 -4.38 -13.15
CA PRO A 136 -4.21 -4.95 -11.90
C PRO A 136 -3.73 -4.13 -10.69
N VAL A 137 -4.38 -4.35 -9.54
CA VAL A 137 -4.05 -3.69 -8.28
C VAL A 137 -2.58 -3.92 -7.89
N LYS A 138 -1.95 -2.86 -7.39
CA LYS A 138 -0.62 -2.87 -6.79
C LYS A 138 -0.70 -2.54 -5.32
N LEU A 139 0.38 -2.81 -4.61
CA LEU A 139 0.49 -2.55 -3.18
C LEU A 139 1.58 -1.49 -2.95
N TYR A 140 1.19 -0.37 -2.36
CA TYR A 140 2.09 0.70 -1.97
C TYR A 140 2.63 0.49 -0.55
N CYS A 141 3.93 0.64 -0.38
CA CYS A 141 4.57 0.62 0.94
C CYS A 141 4.92 2.03 1.40
N ALA A 142 4.31 2.48 2.50
CA ALA A 142 4.60 3.78 3.07
C ALA A 142 6.03 3.92 3.66
N ARG A 143 6.76 2.82 3.89
CA ARG A 143 8.12 2.88 4.46
C ARG A 143 9.22 3.03 3.40
N CYS A 144 9.08 2.35 2.26
CA CYS A 144 10.05 2.45 1.17
C CYS A 144 9.56 3.22 -0.05
N GLU A 145 8.30 3.64 -0.05
CA GLU A 145 7.68 4.47 -1.11
C GLU A 145 7.69 3.81 -2.48
N ASP A 146 7.60 2.48 -2.50
CA ASP A 146 7.66 1.70 -3.73
C ASP A 146 6.42 0.80 -3.88
N LEU A 147 6.19 0.37 -5.12
CA LEU A 147 5.05 -0.42 -5.55
C LEU A 147 5.41 -1.90 -5.70
N TYR A 148 4.54 -2.75 -5.17
CA TYR A 148 4.72 -4.20 -5.17
C TYR A 148 3.52 -4.89 -5.82
N ASN A 149 3.78 -6.06 -6.40
CA ASN A 149 2.73 -6.95 -6.83
C ASN A 149 2.15 -7.70 -5.62
N PRO A 150 0.83 -7.91 -5.56
CA PRO A 150 0.24 -8.81 -4.58
C PRO A 150 0.89 -10.19 -4.63
N LYS A 151 1.19 -10.78 -3.46
CA LYS A 151 1.86 -12.09 -3.37
C LYS A 151 1.00 -13.23 -3.92
N SER A 152 -0.32 -13.12 -3.77
CA SER A 152 -1.27 -14.16 -4.19
C SER A 152 -1.84 -13.84 -5.57
N SER A 153 -1.83 -14.84 -6.46
CA SER A 153 -2.37 -14.70 -7.82
C SER A 153 -3.86 -14.32 -7.85
N ARG A 154 -4.64 -14.68 -6.81
CA ARG A 154 -6.05 -14.28 -6.70
C ARG A 154 -6.23 -12.76 -6.65
N HIS A 155 -5.31 -12.05 -6.02
CA HIS A 155 -5.36 -10.59 -5.89
C HIS A 155 -4.84 -9.90 -7.15
N ALA A 156 -4.03 -10.59 -7.95
CA ALA A 156 -3.50 -10.06 -9.21
C ALA A 156 -4.56 -9.95 -10.33
N ILE A 157 -5.74 -10.52 -10.14
CA ILE A 157 -6.87 -10.44 -11.08
C ILE A 157 -7.72 -9.19 -10.81
N ILE A 158 -7.65 -8.61 -9.60
CA ILE A 158 -8.42 -7.43 -9.25
C ILE A 158 -7.90 -6.23 -10.04
N ASP A 159 -8.81 -5.46 -10.62
CA ASP A 159 -8.49 -4.23 -11.31
C ASP A 159 -7.99 -3.16 -10.33
N GLY A 160 -6.88 -2.51 -10.67
CA GLY A 160 -6.33 -1.42 -9.87
C GLY A 160 -7.23 -0.18 -9.88
N ALA A 161 -8.01 0.02 -10.93
CA ALA A 161 -8.92 1.17 -11.04
C ALA A 161 -9.94 1.22 -9.89
N TYR A 162 -10.27 0.08 -9.28
CA TYR A 162 -11.21 -0.02 -8.15
C TYR A 162 -10.66 0.53 -6.82
N PHE A 163 -9.36 0.85 -6.76
CA PHE A 163 -8.72 1.53 -5.64
C PHE A 163 -8.24 2.94 -6.02
N GLY A 164 -8.08 3.19 -7.32
CA GLY A 164 -7.59 4.44 -7.86
C GLY A 164 -6.13 4.73 -7.57
N THR A 165 -5.64 5.77 -8.23
CA THR A 165 -4.24 6.24 -8.15
C THR A 165 -3.96 7.02 -6.88
N SER A 166 -4.97 7.66 -6.30
CA SER A 166 -4.79 8.70 -5.28
C SER A 166 -5.05 8.24 -3.84
N PHE A 167 -5.77 7.13 -3.64
CA PHE A 167 -6.25 6.69 -2.33
C PHE A 167 -5.14 6.62 -1.25
N HIS A 168 -4.02 5.98 -1.55
CA HIS A 168 -2.92 5.80 -0.60
C HIS A 168 -2.34 7.14 -0.11
N ASN A 169 -2.22 8.13 -1.01
CA ASN A 169 -1.71 9.47 -0.66
C ASN A 169 -2.71 10.25 0.19
N ILE A 170 -4.00 10.19 -0.17
CA ILE A 170 -5.06 10.88 0.57
C ILE A 170 -5.18 10.31 1.99
N LEU A 171 -5.06 8.99 2.16
CA LEU A 171 -5.09 8.35 3.47
C LEU A 171 -3.99 8.88 4.40
N PHE A 172 -2.76 9.05 3.90
CA PHE A 172 -1.68 9.60 4.71
C PHE A 172 -1.76 11.12 4.91
N GLN A 173 -2.41 11.85 4.00
CA GLN A 173 -2.70 13.27 4.21
C GLN A 173 -3.70 13.48 5.34
N VAL A 174 -4.72 12.61 5.45
CA VAL A 174 -5.73 12.68 6.52
C VAL A 174 -5.21 12.09 7.83
N TYR A 175 -4.40 11.03 7.76
CA TYR A 175 -3.83 10.34 8.93
C TYR A 175 -2.29 10.35 8.91
N PRO A 176 -1.64 11.51 9.12
CA PRO A 176 -0.18 11.63 9.05
C PRO A 176 0.53 10.77 10.11
N ASN A 177 -0.09 10.55 11.26
CA ASN A 177 0.46 9.70 12.34
C ASN A 177 0.60 8.22 11.96
N MET A 178 0.02 7.79 10.83
CA MET A 178 0.14 6.42 10.32
C MET A 178 1.34 6.26 9.38
N LEU A 179 2.03 7.35 9.01
CA LEU A 179 3.25 7.28 8.21
C LEU A 179 4.38 6.71 9.07
N PRO A 180 4.98 5.58 8.67
CA PRO A 180 6.15 5.08 9.37
C PRO A 180 7.35 6.00 9.11
N PRO A 181 8.30 6.08 10.06
CA PRO A 181 9.58 6.70 9.79
C PRO A 181 10.24 6.01 8.59
N LYS A 182 10.84 6.80 7.70
CA LYS A 182 11.53 6.25 6.54
C LYS A 182 12.91 5.76 6.98
N THR A 183 13.30 4.59 6.50
CA THR A 183 14.61 4.01 6.80
C THR A 183 15.56 4.14 5.61
N GLN A 184 16.81 4.49 5.91
CA GLN A 184 17.86 4.62 4.90
C GLN A 184 18.61 3.30 4.67
N ARG A 185 18.36 2.31 5.54
CA ARG A 185 19.04 1.03 5.57
C ARG A 185 18.85 0.26 4.27
N ARG A 186 19.97 -0.22 3.73
CA ARG A 186 20.02 -1.07 2.53
C ARG A 186 20.83 -2.32 2.86
N TYR A 187 20.56 -3.38 2.11
CA TYR A 187 21.35 -4.60 2.22
C TYR A 187 22.77 -4.34 1.73
N GLU A 188 23.76 -4.59 2.60
CA GLU A 188 25.17 -4.56 2.24
C GLU A 188 25.64 -5.97 1.84
N PRO A 189 26.00 -6.21 0.57
CA PRO A 189 26.51 -7.50 0.14
C PRO A 189 27.91 -7.76 0.72
N ARG A 190 28.06 -8.90 1.39
CA ARG A 190 29.31 -9.33 2.02
C ARG A 190 29.70 -10.74 1.58
N VAL A 191 31.00 -10.97 1.38
CA VAL A 191 31.60 -12.26 1.05
C VAL A 191 32.66 -12.56 2.12
N PHE A 192 32.47 -13.64 2.89
CA PHE A 192 33.30 -13.97 4.06
C PHE A 192 33.45 -12.82 5.08
N GLY A 193 32.42 -11.98 5.22
CA GLY A 193 32.43 -10.80 6.10
C GLY A 193 32.92 -9.50 5.44
N PHE A 194 33.63 -9.60 4.31
CA PHE A 194 34.16 -8.45 3.58
C PHE A 194 33.12 -7.83 2.64
N LYS A 195 33.03 -6.50 2.60
CA LYS A 195 32.16 -5.75 1.67
C LYS A 195 32.62 -5.98 0.22
N VAL A 196 31.69 -6.23 -0.71
CA VAL A 196 32.03 -6.45 -2.13
C VAL A 196 32.40 -5.13 -2.81
N HIS A 197 33.60 -5.00 -3.39
CA HIS A 197 34.14 -3.74 -3.92
C HIS A 197 33.22 -3.03 -4.95
N SER A 198 32.73 -3.73 -5.98
CA SER A 198 31.93 -3.12 -7.05
C SER A 198 30.53 -2.69 -6.57
N ALA A 199 29.85 -3.57 -5.83
CA ALA A 199 28.54 -3.27 -5.25
C ALA A 199 28.64 -2.19 -4.17
N ALA A 200 29.71 -2.20 -3.36
CA ALA A 200 29.98 -1.17 -2.36
C ALA A 200 30.30 0.17 -3.02
N ALA A 201 31.04 0.21 -4.13
CA ALA A 201 31.30 1.46 -4.86
C ALA A 201 30.00 2.10 -5.37
N LEU A 202 29.11 1.29 -6.00
CA LEU A 202 27.80 1.78 -6.43
C LEU A 202 26.93 2.21 -5.25
N ALA A 203 26.90 1.44 -4.16
CA ALA A 203 26.12 1.77 -2.97
C ALA A 203 26.59 3.07 -2.31
N ARG A 204 27.91 3.29 -2.21
CA ARG A 204 28.51 4.55 -1.72
C ARG A 204 28.13 5.73 -2.60
N TRP A 205 28.23 5.59 -3.93
CA TRP A 205 27.81 6.64 -4.86
C TRP A 205 26.31 6.96 -4.74
N GLN A 206 25.45 5.94 -4.62
CA GLN A 206 24.02 6.15 -4.41
C GLN A 206 23.70 6.80 -3.06
N ALA A 207 24.48 6.51 -2.02
CA ALA A 207 24.36 7.15 -0.71
C ALA A 207 24.76 8.63 -0.77
N ASP A 208 25.85 8.96 -1.47
CA ASP A 208 26.32 10.34 -1.68
C ASP A 208 25.29 11.19 -2.45
N GLU A 209 24.76 10.69 -3.57
CA GLU A 209 23.70 11.40 -4.31
C GLU A 209 22.42 11.58 -3.51
N ARG A 210 22.08 10.60 -2.67
CA ARG A 210 20.93 10.71 -1.76
C ARG A 210 21.17 11.82 -0.72
N GLU A 211 22.37 11.95 -0.16
CA GLU A 211 22.66 12.98 0.84
C GLU A 211 22.59 14.39 0.23
N LYS A 212 23.16 14.58 -0.97
CA LYS A 212 22.99 15.84 -1.73
C LYS A 212 21.53 16.20 -1.96
N LEU A 213 20.68 15.22 -2.24
CA LEU A 213 19.24 15.45 -2.42
C LEU A 213 18.57 15.87 -1.12
N LYS A 214 18.92 15.25 0.01
CA LYS A 214 18.40 15.66 1.32
C LYS A 214 18.79 17.08 1.66
N ASP A 215 20.04 17.48 1.41
CA ASP A 215 20.48 18.86 1.65
C ASP A 215 19.69 19.87 0.84
N ARG A 216 19.37 19.53 -0.42
CA ARG A 216 18.48 20.35 -1.25
C ARG A 216 17.06 20.44 -0.67
N LEU A 217 16.51 19.33 -0.17
CA LEU A 217 15.19 19.32 0.47
C LEU A 217 15.18 20.14 1.77
N ARG A 218 16.22 20.01 2.60
CA ARG A 218 16.44 20.83 3.81
C ARG A 218 16.51 22.31 3.46
N GLY A 219 17.26 22.69 2.42
CA GLY A 219 17.31 24.06 1.91
C GLY A 219 15.97 24.60 1.42
N ALA A 220 15.12 23.73 0.85
CA ALA A 220 13.76 24.05 0.44
C ALA A 220 12.72 24.04 1.59
N ARG A 221 13.15 23.75 2.83
CA ARG A 221 12.27 23.58 4.02
C ARG A 221 11.20 22.48 3.84
N ILE A 222 11.55 21.42 3.11
CA ILE A 222 10.71 20.23 2.96
C ILE A 222 11.23 19.15 3.91
N GLU A 223 10.40 18.73 4.85
CA GLU A 223 10.72 17.64 5.79
C GLU A 223 10.76 16.31 5.04
N SER A 224 11.87 15.57 5.20
CA SER A 224 12.10 14.33 4.47
C SER A 224 11.53 13.09 5.17
N GLY A 225 11.26 13.17 6.47
CA GLY A 225 10.66 12.08 7.26
C GLY A 225 11.54 10.84 7.46
N PHE A 226 12.84 10.89 7.12
CA PHE A 226 13.79 9.81 7.38
C PHE A 226 14.26 9.84 8.83
N GLU A 227 14.44 8.65 9.41
CA GLU A 227 15.22 8.48 10.64
C GLU A 227 16.66 8.98 10.40
N GLU A 228 17.13 9.83 11.31
CA GLU A 228 18.53 10.18 11.45
C GLU A 228 19.23 8.95 12.03
N GLU A 229 20.11 8.33 11.27
CA GLU A 229 20.99 7.30 11.81
C GLU A 229 22.09 8.05 12.59
N GLU A 230 22.26 7.73 13.88
CA GLU A 230 23.43 8.17 14.64
C GLU A 230 24.66 7.71 13.85
N GLU A 231 25.49 8.67 13.42
CA GLU A 231 26.78 8.35 12.82
C GLU A 231 27.57 7.59 13.87
N GLU A 232 27.64 6.26 13.76
CA GLU A 232 28.70 5.49 14.41
C GLU A 232 29.99 6.08 13.85
N ALA A 233 30.63 6.94 14.65
CA ALA A 233 31.96 7.43 14.36
C ALA A 233 32.83 6.19 14.20
N ASP A 234 33.23 5.91 12.96
CA ASP A 234 34.35 5.01 12.68
C ASP A 234 35.56 5.67 13.37
N GLU A 235 35.79 5.33 14.64
CA GLU A 235 37.05 5.56 15.33
C GLU A 235 38.07 4.69 14.58
N GLU A 236 38.63 5.24 13.51
CA GLU A 236 39.84 4.71 12.89
C GLU A 236 40.92 4.75 13.99
N GLU A 237 41.19 3.60 14.61
CA GLU A 237 42.40 3.37 15.41
C GLU A 237 43.60 3.57 14.47
N GLU A 238 44.13 4.80 14.41
CA GLU A 238 45.47 5.08 13.91
C GLU A 238 46.45 4.45 14.90
N ASP A 239 46.85 3.20 14.61
CA ASP A 239 47.98 2.55 15.28
C ASP A 239 49.24 3.42 15.07
N GLU A 240 49.64 4.14 16.13
CA GLU A 240 50.94 4.80 16.25
C GLU A 240 52.06 3.74 16.23
N GLU A 241 52.68 3.49 15.07
CA GLU A 241 53.99 2.84 15.02
C GLU A 241 55.05 3.83 15.56
N MET A 242 55.27 3.78 16.88
CA MET A 242 56.42 4.39 17.55
C MET A 242 57.72 3.72 17.08
N GLU A 243 58.59 4.51 16.44
CA GLU A 243 60.00 4.18 16.25
C GLU A 243 60.70 3.92 17.60
N GLY A 244 61.36 2.77 17.71
CA GLY A 244 62.22 2.39 18.84
C GLY A 244 63.49 1.71 18.34
N ASP A 245 64.55 2.50 18.23
CA ASP A 245 65.87 2.14 17.72
C ASP A 245 66.68 1.25 18.69
N GLY A 246 67.44 0.30 18.13
CA GLY A 246 68.67 -0.31 18.70
C GLY A 246 68.56 -1.43 19.76
N PHE A 247 69.03 -2.66 19.44
CA PHE A 247 70.34 -3.18 19.91
C PHE A 247 70.66 -4.62 19.41
N GLU A 248 71.86 -4.75 18.84
CA GLU A 248 72.79 -5.90 18.72
C GLU A 248 72.35 -7.32 18.26
N GLY A 249 73.02 -7.81 17.21
CA GLY A 249 72.99 -9.22 16.79
C GLY A 249 74.07 -9.59 15.77
N ALA A 250 75.30 -9.71 16.25
CA ALA A 250 76.42 -10.56 15.80
C ALA A 250 76.53 -11.00 14.31
N ALA A 251 77.65 -10.58 13.70
CA ALA A 251 78.21 -11.16 12.49
C ALA A 251 78.71 -12.61 12.71
N VAL A 252 78.25 -13.57 11.90
CA VAL A 252 78.97 -14.83 11.59
C VAL A 252 78.53 -15.38 10.23
N GLN A 253 79.48 -15.57 9.31
CA GLN A 253 79.68 -16.70 8.36
C GLN A 253 80.59 -16.20 7.22
N GLN A 254 81.87 -16.59 7.24
CA GLN A 254 82.49 -17.73 6.53
C GLN A 254 82.66 -17.47 5.03
#